data_AF-A0A2D6DIT8-F1
#
_entry.id   AF-A0A2D6DIT8-F1
#
_cell.length_a   1.000
_cell.length_b   1.000
_cell.length_c   1.000
_cell.angle_alpha   90.00
_cell.angle_beta   90.00
_cell.angle_gamma   90.00
#
_symmetry.space_group_name_H-M   'P 1'
#
loop_
_entity.id
_entity.type
_entity.pdbx_description
1 polymer ?
#
loop_
_entity_poly.entity_id
_entity_poly.type
_entity_poly.pdbx_seq_one_letter_code
_entity_poly.pdbx_strand_id
1 'polypeptide(L)'
;MKLAFEQLAEPLQASKVTKNVSFTRISTDTRTLQAGDLFIALVGPNFDGHEFIAQAQQKGAVGALVSTDIDSDLPQMRVADTRIALAELASFRRQQMSGTWLAVTGSSGKTTVKEMLGHILAEAGSVEVTQGNFNNDFGVPITIMNMQAQGIDYRVLELGANHIGEIAYTSRIGRPQIAILNNAQDAHLSGFGGVQGVVKAKGEIVSSLDAQGQAVLNLDDANYNYWLQLAEARQVWSFSIDKASARVHTKQLIVGAQSSDFELNIDGQQCPVHLPLAGRHNVANALAAAAAAAAAGLSIEQIQAGLQACEAYQGRLVRHELANDVLVIDDTYNANPASVKAAIDVLTKQTGESCLILGDLRELGTASYGLHKELGSYAAQAGINYFIGVGSRVSAAVNQFAAEGGQHPIAVASQADVMPYLQTLPKSYLSCLVKGSRSSRMERVVKLLLEQDQ
;
A
#
# COMPACT_ATOMS: atom_id res chain seq x y z
N MET A 1 -14.54 -7.24 -20.88
CA MET A 1 -15.03 -6.47 -22.05
C MET A 1 -14.00 -6.59 -23.17
N LYS A 2 -14.45 -6.81 -24.41
CA LYS A 2 -13.57 -6.93 -25.58
C LYS A 2 -13.33 -5.53 -26.15
N LEU A 3 -12.07 -5.14 -26.32
CA LEU A 3 -11.63 -3.88 -26.93
C LEU A 3 -10.99 -4.18 -28.29
N ALA A 4 -11.05 -3.22 -29.21
CA ALA A 4 -10.42 -3.32 -30.52
C ALA A 4 -9.58 -2.09 -30.86
N PHE A 5 -8.54 -2.26 -31.69
CA PHE A 5 -7.67 -1.17 -32.12
C PHE A 5 -8.43 -0.02 -32.79
N GLU A 6 -9.41 -0.33 -33.62
CA GLU A 6 -10.25 0.68 -34.28
C GLU A 6 -11.00 1.59 -33.29
N GLN A 7 -11.42 1.05 -32.14
CA GLN A 7 -12.09 1.82 -31.08
C GLN A 7 -11.12 2.69 -30.27
N LEU A 8 -9.85 2.33 -30.27
CA LEU A 8 -8.81 2.94 -29.43
C LEU A 8 -7.89 3.88 -30.21
N ALA A 9 -7.91 3.85 -31.54
CA ALA A 9 -7.04 4.65 -32.38
C ALA A 9 -7.17 6.16 -32.08
N GLU A 10 -8.41 6.67 -31.98
CA GLU A 10 -8.66 8.07 -31.65
C GLU A 10 -8.38 8.38 -30.16
N PRO A 11 -8.94 7.64 -29.17
CA PRO A 11 -8.65 7.89 -27.75
C PRO A 11 -7.17 7.87 -27.39
N LEU A 12 -6.39 7.00 -28.04
CA LEU A 12 -4.95 6.88 -27.79
C LEU A 12 -4.09 7.76 -28.71
N GLN A 13 -4.72 8.57 -29.57
CA GLN A 13 -4.04 9.41 -30.56
C GLN A 13 -3.03 8.62 -31.40
N ALA A 14 -3.43 7.45 -31.86
CA ALA A 14 -2.58 6.55 -32.62
C ALA A 14 -2.21 7.19 -33.96
N SER A 15 -0.90 7.32 -34.20
CA SER A 15 -0.34 7.79 -35.46
C SER A 15 -0.50 6.78 -36.60
N LYS A 16 -0.59 5.48 -36.25
CA LYS A 16 -0.69 4.37 -37.21
C LYS A 16 -1.31 3.14 -36.54
N VAL A 17 -2.15 2.44 -37.28
CA VAL A 17 -2.67 1.12 -36.91
C VAL A 17 -2.44 0.19 -38.09
N THR A 18 -1.65 -0.87 -37.93
CA THR A 18 -1.29 -1.75 -39.05
C THR A 18 -2.42 -2.71 -39.43
N LYS A 19 -3.17 -3.21 -38.43
CA LYS A 19 -4.32 -4.10 -38.62
C LYS A 19 -5.24 -4.02 -37.41
N ASN A 20 -6.55 -4.09 -37.64
CA ASN A 20 -7.52 -4.15 -36.54
C ASN A 20 -7.45 -5.52 -35.85
N VAL A 21 -7.34 -5.51 -34.52
CA VAL A 21 -7.33 -6.70 -33.66
C VAL A 21 -8.17 -6.44 -32.42
N SER A 22 -8.57 -7.50 -31.75
CA SER A 22 -9.33 -7.39 -30.50
C SER A 22 -8.71 -8.19 -29.38
N PHE A 23 -8.81 -7.66 -28.17
CA PHE A 23 -8.24 -8.22 -26.95
C PHE A 23 -9.18 -8.00 -25.76
N THR A 24 -9.00 -8.77 -24.70
CA THR A 24 -9.73 -8.62 -23.43
C THR A 24 -8.80 -8.27 -22.27
N ARG A 25 -7.50 -8.57 -22.42
CA ARG A 25 -6.43 -8.35 -21.45
C ARG A 25 -5.23 -7.70 -22.10
N ILE A 26 -4.39 -7.13 -21.25
CA ILE A 26 -3.12 -6.55 -21.64
C ILE A 26 -1.99 -7.26 -20.90
N SER A 27 -0.78 -7.21 -21.44
CA SER A 27 0.43 -7.54 -20.71
C SER A 27 1.54 -6.53 -21.03
N THR A 28 2.30 -6.14 -20.02
CA THR A 28 3.53 -5.34 -20.14
C THR A 28 4.79 -6.20 -19.94
N ASP A 29 4.63 -7.50 -19.71
CA ASP A 29 5.70 -8.45 -19.39
C ASP A 29 5.51 -9.75 -20.17
N THR A 30 6.44 -10.04 -21.07
CA THR A 30 6.37 -11.26 -21.88
C THR A 30 6.45 -12.52 -21.03
N ARG A 31 6.95 -12.49 -19.79
CA ARG A 31 7.00 -13.67 -18.90
C ARG A 31 5.61 -14.12 -18.47
N THR A 32 4.68 -13.18 -18.28
CA THR A 32 3.31 -13.44 -17.83
C THR A 32 2.27 -13.37 -18.95
N LEU A 33 2.68 -12.90 -20.14
CA LEU A 33 1.84 -12.81 -21.33
C LEU A 33 1.24 -14.16 -21.72
N GLN A 34 -0.05 -14.12 -22.04
CA GLN A 34 -0.81 -15.26 -22.52
C GLN A 34 -1.35 -15.02 -23.93
N ALA A 35 -1.60 -16.08 -24.68
CA ALA A 35 -2.18 -15.98 -26.01
C ALA A 35 -3.52 -15.22 -25.96
N GLY A 36 -3.72 -14.26 -26.86
CA GLY A 36 -4.89 -13.38 -26.86
C GLY A 36 -4.67 -12.00 -26.24
N ASP A 37 -3.57 -11.80 -25.51
CA ASP A 37 -3.29 -10.52 -24.86
C ASP A 37 -2.77 -9.46 -25.85
N LEU A 38 -3.07 -8.20 -25.58
CA LEU A 38 -2.37 -7.07 -26.19
C LEU A 38 -1.06 -6.81 -25.42
N PHE A 39 0.08 -6.83 -26.11
CA PHE A 39 1.35 -6.47 -25.49
C PHE A 39 1.57 -4.95 -25.49
N ILE A 40 1.98 -4.38 -24.36
CA ILE A 40 2.26 -2.95 -24.22
C ILE A 40 3.77 -2.76 -24.05
N ALA A 41 4.44 -2.25 -25.08
CA ALA A 41 5.88 -2.08 -25.11
C ALA A 41 6.31 -0.83 -24.32
N LEU A 42 6.33 -0.93 -22.98
CA LEU A 42 6.73 0.19 -22.11
C LEU A 42 8.23 0.46 -22.19
N VAL A 43 8.60 1.74 -22.09
CA VAL A 43 9.99 2.20 -22.06
C VAL A 43 10.29 2.79 -20.68
N GLY A 44 11.39 2.37 -20.07
CA GLY A 44 11.88 2.88 -18.79
C GLY A 44 13.40 3.13 -18.84
N PRO A 45 14.01 3.65 -17.76
CA PRO A 45 15.41 4.07 -17.77
C PRO A 45 16.42 2.96 -18.08
N ASN A 46 16.08 1.71 -17.77
CA ASN A 46 16.94 0.54 -17.94
C ASN A 46 16.21 -0.60 -18.69
N PHE A 47 15.14 -0.30 -19.41
CA PHE A 47 14.29 -1.30 -20.03
C PHE A 47 13.56 -0.73 -21.26
N ASP A 48 13.55 -1.46 -22.36
CA ASP A 48 12.73 -1.14 -23.52
C ASP A 48 11.89 -2.36 -23.93
N GLY A 49 10.57 -2.24 -23.76
CA GLY A 49 9.60 -3.28 -24.11
C GLY A 49 9.59 -3.63 -25.60
N HIS A 50 10.05 -2.74 -26.48
CA HIS A 50 10.08 -2.99 -27.92
C HIS A 50 11.02 -4.13 -28.29
N GLU A 51 12.09 -4.35 -27.50
CA GLU A 51 13.03 -5.46 -27.68
C GLU A 51 12.36 -6.84 -27.56
N PHE A 52 11.17 -6.91 -26.94
CA PHE A 52 10.46 -8.14 -26.65
C PHE A 52 9.27 -8.41 -27.59
N ILE A 53 9.09 -7.62 -28.65
CA ILE A 53 7.96 -7.77 -29.60
C ILE A 53 7.96 -9.14 -30.28
N ALA A 54 9.12 -9.63 -30.72
CA ALA A 54 9.24 -10.96 -31.33
C ALA A 54 8.84 -12.06 -30.34
N GLN A 55 9.23 -11.92 -29.06
CA GLN A 55 8.85 -12.86 -28.02
C GLN A 55 7.35 -12.79 -27.71
N ALA A 56 6.76 -11.60 -27.68
CA ALA A 56 5.32 -11.42 -27.49
C ALA A 56 4.52 -12.09 -28.61
N GLN A 57 4.97 -11.95 -29.86
CA GLN A 57 4.37 -12.62 -31.02
C GLN A 57 4.45 -14.15 -30.88
N GLN A 58 5.62 -14.69 -30.52
CA GLN A 58 5.81 -16.13 -30.33
C GLN A 58 4.91 -16.70 -29.22
N LYS A 59 4.62 -15.92 -28.19
CA LYS A 59 3.70 -16.30 -27.11
C LYS A 59 2.21 -16.09 -27.44
N GLY A 60 1.89 -15.61 -28.64
CA GLY A 60 0.53 -15.48 -29.14
C GLY A 60 -0.17 -14.17 -28.78
N ALA A 61 0.59 -13.08 -28.56
CA ALA A 61 0.00 -11.76 -28.49
C ALA A 61 -0.81 -11.47 -29.77
N VAL A 62 -1.98 -10.84 -29.62
CA VAL A 62 -2.83 -10.49 -30.78
C VAL A 62 -2.39 -9.20 -31.46
N GLY A 63 -1.65 -8.36 -30.74
CA GLY A 63 -1.04 -7.14 -31.25
C GLY A 63 -0.10 -6.53 -30.22
N ALA A 64 0.50 -5.40 -30.58
CA ALA A 64 1.32 -4.59 -29.70
C ALA A 64 0.99 -3.09 -29.76
N LEU A 65 1.05 -2.42 -28.62
CA LEU A 65 1.08 -0.97 -28.50
C LEU A 65 2.54 -0.53 -28.41
N VAL A 66 2.98 0.30 -29.36
CA VAL A 66 4.40 0.68 -29.54
C VAL A 66 4.54 2.20 -29.69
N SER A 67 5.70 2.75 -29.34
CA SER A 67 6.05 4.16 -29.59
C SER A 67 6.94 4.38 -30.83
N THR A 68 7.51 3.30 -31.37
CA THR A 68 8.35 3.31 -32.57
C THR A 68 7.87 2.29 -33.59
N ASP A 69 8.25 2.45 -34.86
CA ASP A 69 7.96 1.45 -35.89
C ASP A 69 8.87 0.24 -35.68
N ILE A 70 8.29 -0.95 -35.47
CA ILE A 70 9.02 -2.22 -35.37
C ILE A 70 8.64 -3.11 -36.55
N ASP A 71 9.63 -3.66 -37.24
CA ASP A 71 9.41 -4.62 -38.32
C ASP A 71 8.99 -5.98 -37.71
N SER A 72 7.71 -6.29 -37.80
CA SER A 72 7.10 -7.49 -37.23
C SER A 72 5.73 -7.73 -37.85
N ASP A 73 5.38 -9.00 -38.05
CA ASP A 73 4.05 -9.42 -38.51
C ASP A 73 2.96 -9.24 -37.44
N LEU A 74 3.36 -8.99 -36.18
CA LEU A 74 2.43 -8.71 -35.11
C LEU A 74 1.70 -7.39 -35.40
N PRO A 75 0.36 -7.36 -35.39
CA PRO A 75 -0.40 -6.12 -35.53
C PRO A 75 0.02 -5.07 -34.51
N GLN A 76 0.18 -3.82 -34.93
CA GLN A 76 0.75 -2.76 -34.12
C GLN A 76 -0.15 -1.51 -34.15
N MET A 77 -0.27 -0.88 -32.99
CA MET A 77 -0.78 0.48 -32.84
C MET A 77 0.37 1.36 -32.37
N ARG A 78 0.71 2.38 -33.18
CA ARG A 78 1.80 3.31 -32.88
C ARG A 78 1.27 4.58 -32.22
N VAL A 79 1.73 4.86 -31.02
CA VAL A 79 1.43 6.06 -30.24
C VAL A 79 2.69 6.90 -30.00
N ALA A 80 2.56 8.11 -29.49
CA ALA A 80 3.73 8.93 -29.15
C ALA A 80 4.47 8.41 -27.91
N ASP A 81 3.72 7.98 -26.89
CA ASP A 81 4.24 7.48 -25.62
C ASP A 81 3.33 6.35 -25.10
N THR A 82 3.90 5.14 -24.97
CA THR A 82 3.18 3.94 -24.51
C THR A 82 2.77 4.01 -23.05
N ARG A 83 3.45 4.79 -22.21
CA ARG A 83 3.06 5.03 -20.81
C ARG A 83 1.80 5.88 -20.75
N ILE A 84 1.77 6.99 -21.50
CA ILE A 84 0.59 7.85 -21.58
C ILE A 84 -0.57 7.08 -22.20
N ALA A 85 -0.33 6.36 -23.30
CA ALA A 85 -1.37 5.58 -23.95
C ALA A 85 -1.92 4.44 -23.06
N LEU A 86 -1.10 3.84 -22.19
CA LEU A 86 -1.58 2.87 -21.20
C LEU A 86 -2.56 3.52 -20.20
N ALA A 87 -2.27 4.73 -19.73
CA ALA A 87 -3.17 5.48 -18.86
C ALA A 87 -4.46 5.90 -19.57
N GLU A 88 -4.37 6.38 -20.82
CA GLU A 88 -5.56 6.72 -21.61
C GLU A 88 -6.42 5.48 -21.91
N LEU A 89 -5.79 4.33 -22.19
CA LEU A 89 -6.48 3.06 -22.37
C LEU A 89 -7.23 2.64 -21.11
N ALA A 90 -6.59 2.78 -19.93
CA ALA A 90 -7.24 2.49 -18.66
C ALA A 90 -8.38 3.47 -18.35
N SER A 91 -8.20 4.77 -18.63
CA SER A 91 -9.25 5.79 -18.50
C SER A 91 -10.46 5.49 -19.39
N PHE A 92 -10.21 5.12 -20.65
CA PHE A 92 -11.25 4.72 -21.61
C PHE A 92 -12.02 3.49 -21.12
N ARG A 93 -11.33 2.49 -20.58
CA ARG A 93 -11.98 1.31 -19.97
C ARG A 93 -12.75 1.67 -18.71
N ARG A 94 -12.19 2.48 -17.82
CA ARG A 94 -12.81 2.93 -16.56
C ARG A 94 -14.16 3.60 -16.79
N GLN A 95 -14.30 4.40 -17.85
CA GLN A 95 -15.56 5.06 -18.21
C GLN A 95 -16.68 4.08 -18.57
N GLN A 96 -16.35 2.86 -18.98
CA GLN A 96 -17.31 1.82 -19.36
C GLN A 96 -17.65 0.88 -18.19
N MET A 97 -17.09 1.13 -17.00
CA MET A 97 -17.27 0.30 -15.81
C MET A 97 -18.24 0.97 -14.83
N SER A 98 -19.25 0.22 -14.40
CA SER A 98 -20.20 0.62 -13.36
C SER A 98 -19.68 0.31 -11.95
N GLY A 99 -20.44 0.66 -10.91
CA GLY A 99 -20.10 0.41 -9.51
C GLY A 99 -19.45 1.62 -8.83
N THR A 100 -19.28 1.52 -7.51
CA THR A 100 -18.69 2.54 -6.66
C THR A 100 -17.19 2.34 -6.57
N TRP A 101 -16.44 3.37 -6.92
CA TRP A 101 -14.98 3.38 -6.89
C TRP A 101 -14.49 4.18 -5.70
N LEU A 102 -13.63 3.52 -4.93
CA LEU A 102 -12.93 4.09 -3.80
C LEU A 102 -11.45 4.16 -4.14
N ALA A 103 -10.75 5.15 -3.62
CA ALA A 103 -9.30 5.23 -3.70
C ALA A 103 -8.70 5.56 -2.34
N VAL A 104 -7.59 4.92 -1.99
CA VAL A 104 -6.86 5.21 -0.75
C VAL A 104 -5.43 5.64 -1.04
N THR A 105 -5.04 6.78 -0.44
CA THR A 105 -3.64 7.17 -0.31
C THR A 105 -3.28 7.44 1.14
N GLY A 106 -1.98 7.58 1.39
CA GLY A 106 -1.42 7.72 2.72
C GLY A 106 0.08 7.47 2.69
N SER A 107 0.78 7.91 3.73
CA SER A 107 2.19 7.56 3.93
C SER A 107 2.30 6.12 4.42
N SER A 108 1.41 5.75 5.33
CA SER A 108 1.28 4.41 5.91
C SER A 108 -0.16 3.92 5.85
N GLY A 109 -0.36 2.59 5.95
CA GLY A 109 -1.67 1.97 6.09
C GLY A 109 -2.50 1.78 4.82
N LYS A 110 -2.07 2.28 3.65
CA LYS A 110 -2.81 2.16 2.38
C LYS A 110 -3.28 0.73 2.08
N THR A 111 -2.35 -0.22 2.06
CA THR A 111 -2.63 -1.64 1.78
C THR A 111 -3.59 -2.21 2.80
N THR A 112 -3.37 -1.96 4.09
CA THR A 112 -4.25 -2.43 5.16
C THR A 112 -5.67 -1.88 5.05
N VAL A 113 -5.83 -0.58 4.81
CA VAL A 113 -7.16 0.05 4.59
C VAL A 113 -7.84 -0.55 3.36
N LYS A 114 -7.10 -0.76 2.27
CA LYS A 114 -7.60 -1.38 1.04
C LYS A 114 -8.10 -2.81 1.29
N GLU A 115 -7.36 -3.63 2.04
CA GLU A 115 -7.80 -4.98 2.39
C GLU A 115 -9.02 -4.97 3.33
N MET A 116 -9.02 -4.10 4.36
CA MET A 116 -10.18 -3.91 5.24
C MET A 116 -11.44 -3.52 4.46
N LEU A 117 -11.31 -2.61 3.48
CA LEU A 117 -12.40 -2.28 2.57
C LEU A 117 -12.84 -3.46 1.72
N GLY A 118 -11.91 -4.32 1.29
CA GLY A 118 -12.25 -5.58 0.63
C GLY A 118 -13.21 -6.44 1.47
N HIS A 119 -12.87 -6.65 2.75
CA HIS A 119 -13.73 -7.41 3.66
C HIS A 119 -15.07 -6.72 3.95
N ILE A 120 -15.06 -5.41 4.24
CA ILE A 120 -16.29 -4.65 4.54
C ILE A 120 -17.23 -4.59 3.34
N LEU A 121 -16.73 -4.27 2.15
CA LEU A 121 -17.57 -4.11 0.96
C LEU A 121 -18.14 -5.44 0.46
N ALA A 122 -17.44 -6.56 0.74
CA ALA A 122 -17.93 -7.90 0.44
C ALA A 122 -19.22 -8.26 1.20
N GLU A 123 -19.50 -7.63 2.34
CA GLU A 123 -20.77 -7.80 3.08
C GLU A 123 -21.98 -7.15 2.38
N ALA A 124 -21.74 -6.31 1.36
CA ALA A 124 -22.77 -5.58 0.62
C ALA A 124 -22.86 -5.97 -0.85
N GLY A 125 -21.78 -6.46 -1.46
CA GLY A 125 -21.75 -6.81 -2.87
C GLY A 125 -20.40 -7.32 -3.36
N SER A 126 -20.26 -7.50 -4.66
CA SER A 126 -19.01 -7.96 -5.27
C SER A 126 -17.95 -6.86 -5.26
N VAL A 127 -16.70 -7.23 -4.94
CA VAL A 127 -15.60 -6.28 -4.75
C VAL A 127 -14.35 -6.69 -5.51
N GLU A 128 -13.64 -5.71 -6.09
CA GLU A 128 -12.26 -5.88 -6.56
C GLU A 128 -11.34 -4.83 -5.94
N VAL A 129 -10.18 -5.25 -5.45
CA VAL A 129 -9.17 -4.37 -4.88
C VAL A 129 -7.86 -4.44 -5.68
N THR A 130 -7.06 -3.38 -5.60
CA THR A 130 -5.71 -3.35 -6.19
C THR A 130 -4.89 -4.53 -5.69
N GLN A 131 -4.29 -5.29 -6.61
CA GLN A 131 -3.46 -6.43 -6.28
C GLN A 131 -2.01 -6.01 -6.05
N GLY A 132 -1.36 -6.60 -5.04
CA GLY A 132 0.05 -6.34 -4.73
C GLY A 132 0.34 -4.85 -4.50
N ASN A 133 1.34 -4.32 -5.21
CA ASN A 133 1.81 -2.94 -5.11
C ASN A 133 1.61 -2.15 -6.43
N PHE A 134 0.62 -2.52 -7.24
CA PHE A 134 0.30 -1.84 -8.50
C PHE A 134 -0.41 -0.49 -8.26
N ASN A 135 0.26 0.41 -7.57
CA ASN A 135 -0.31 1.66 -7.03
C ASN A 135 0.33 2.94 -7.61
N ASN A 136 1.25 2.84 -8.57
CA ASN A 136 1.90 3.97 -9.23
C ASN A 136 1.28 4.28 -10.62
N ASP A 137 1.93 5.17 -11.38
CA ASP A 137 1.51 5.63 -12.71
C ASP A 137 1.40 4.51 -13.76
N PHE A 138 2.13 3.40 -13.60
CA PHE A 138 1.97 2.19 -14.42
C PHE A 138 0.98 1.19 -13.81
N GLY A 139 1.06 0.99 -12.50
CA GLY A 139 0.32 -0.04 -11.78
C GLY A 139 -1.18 0.22 -11.74
N VAL A 140 -1.61 1.47 -11.56
CA VAL A 140 -3.05 1.81 -11.53
C VAL A 140 -3.72 1.52 -12.88
N PRO A 141 -3.17 1.94 -14.03
CA PRO A 141 -3.67 1.50 -15.34
C PRO A 141 -3.75 -0.02 -15.51
N ILE A 142 -2.68 -0.74 -15.15
CA ILE A 142 -2.65 -2.21 -15.25
C ILE A 142 -3.74 -2.84 -14.38
N THR A 143 -3.92 -2.33 -13.17
CA THR A 143 -4.98 -2.78 -12.25
C THR A 143 -6.36 -2.62 -12.87
N ILE A 144 -6.70 -1.44 -13.40
CA ILE A 144 -7.99 -1.16 -14.05
C ILE A 144 -8.19 -2.06 -15.28
N MET A 145 -7.14 -2.31 -16.05
CA MET A 145 -7.20 -3.16 -17.24
C MET A 145 -7.40 -4.64 -16.90
N ASN A 146 -7.00 -5.08 -15.72
CA ASN A 146 -7.18 -6.45 -15.25
C ASN A 146 -8.48 -6.67 -14.46
N MET A 147 -9.12 -5.60 -13.98
CA MET A 147 -10.42 -5.65 -13.30
C MET A 147 -11.56 -6.10 -14.22
N GLN A 148 -12.54 -6.82 -13.68
CA GLN A 148 -13.74 -7.23 -14.39
C GLN A 148 -14.59 -6.01 -14.76
N ALA A 149 -15.06 -5.97 -16.00
CA ALA A 149 -15.78 -4.80 -16.53
C ALA A 149 -17.20 -4.65 -15.98
N GLN A 150 -17.85 -5.74 -15.57
CA GLN A 150 -19.25 -5.80 -15.16
C GLN A 150 -19.41 -6.74 -13.96
N GLY A 151 -20.54 -6.63 -13.25
CA GLY A 151 -20.87 -7.52 -12.13
C GLY A 151 -20.06 -7.28 -10.86
N ILE A 152 -19.38 -6.13 -10.77
CA ILE A 152 -18.62 -5.70 -9.59
C ILE A 152 -19.28 -4.41 -9.05
N ASP A 153 -19.75 -4.48 -7.81
CA ASP A 153 -20.45 -3.39 -7.14
C ASP A 153 -19.46 -2.35 -6.59
N TYR A 154 -18.31 -2.79 -6.08
CA TYR A 154 -17.30 -1.92 -5.46
C TYR A 154 -15.89 -2.18 -5.98
N ARG A 155 -15.10 -1.11 -6.15
CA ARG A 155 -13.69 -1.21 -6.55
C ARG A 155 -12.80 -0.31 -5.72
N VAL A 156 -11.69 -0.83 -5.21
CA VAL A 156 -10.77 -0.09 -4.34
C VAL A 156 -9.39 0.03 -4.98
N LEU A 157 -9.01 1.26 -5.31
CA LEU A 157 -7.70 1.61 -5.83
C LEU A 157 -6.73 2.02 -4.71
N GLU A 158 -5.58 1.38 -4.64
CA GLU A 158 -4.47 1.86 -3.82
C GLU A 158 -3.65 2.86 -4.65
N LEU A 159 -3.45 4.09 -4.16
CA LEU A 159 -2.70 5.13 -4.85
C LEU A 159 -1.42 5.49 -4.07
N GLY A 160 -0.28 5.14 -4.65
CA GLY A 160 1.07 5.47 -4.20
C GLY A 160 1.65 6.63 -5.00
N ALA A 161 2.58 7.35 -4.40
CA ALA A 161 3.32 8.41 -5.07
C ALA A 161 4.68 8.61 -4.37
N ASN A 162 5.65 9.01 -5.17
CA ASN A 162 6.98 9.49 -4.81
C ASN A 162 7.15 10.98 -5.12
N HIS A 163 6.35 11.53 -6.04
CA HIS A 163 6.45 12.92 -6.49
C HIS A 163 5.09 13.63 -6.52
N ILE A 164 5.13 14.96 -6.40
CA ILE A 164 3.95 15.83 -6.58
C ILE A 164 3.40 15.64 -8.00
N GLY A 165 2.09 15.54 -8.13
CA GLY A 165 1.35 15.36 -9.38
C GLY A 165 0.98 13.91 -9.69
N GLU A 166 1.63 12.92 -9.07
CA GLU A 166 1.39 11.49 -9.37
C GLU A 166 0.05 11.00 -8.81
N ILE A 167 -0.36 11.46 -7.63
CA ILE A 167 -1.68 11.14 -7.08
C ILE A 167 -2.76 11.81 -7.92
N ALA A 168 -2.59 13.07 -8.32
CA ALA A 168 -3.52 13.75 -9.22
C ALA A 168 -3.64 13.02 -10.58
N TYR A 169 -2.53 12.50 -11.09
CA TYR A 169 -2.50 11.75 -12.35
C TYR A 169 -3.28 10.43 -12.23
N THR A 170 -2.94 9.60 -11.24
CA THR A 170 -3.61 8.30 -11.05
C THR A 170 -5.07 8.43 -10.62
N SER A 171 -5.42 9.47 -9.85
CA SER A 171 -6.81 9.75 -9.47
C SER A 171 -7.67 10.14 -10.67
N ARG A 172 -7.12 10.85 -11.66
CA ARG A 172 -7.80 11.17 -12.92
C ARG A 172 -8.10 9.92 -13.76
N ILE A 173 -7.25 8.91 -13.70
CA ILE A 173 -7.46 7.63 -14.38
C ILE A 173 -8.54 6.82 -13.65
N GLY A 174 -8.44 6.72 -12.32
CA GLY A 174 -9.34 5.91 -11.49
C GLY A 174 -10.72 6.52 -11.26
N ARG A 175 -10.84 7.86 -11.31
CA ARG A 175 -12.05 8.65 -11.02
C ARG A 175 -12.86 8.09 -9.82
N PRO A 176 -12.27 8.06 -8.62
CA PRO A 176 -12.98 7.55 -7.44
C PRO A 176 -14.14 8.48 -7.07
N GLN A 177 -15.24 7.90 -6.59
CA GLN A 177 -16.32 8.66 -5.95
C GLN A 177 -16.03 8.90 -4.46
N ILE A 178 -15.22 8.05 -3.83
CA ILE A 178 -14.82 8.18 -2.43
C ILE A 178 -13.29 8.12 -2.35
N ALA A 179 -12.66 9.16 -1.83
CA ALA A 179 -11.20 9.24 -1.69
C ALA A 179 -10.78 9.30 -0.23
N ILE A 180 -9.90 8.39 0.17
CA ILE A 180 -9.37 8.28 1.53
C ILE A 180 -7.96 8.84 1.56
N LEU A 181 -7.75 9.83 2.42
CA LEU A 181 -6.43 10.34 2.77
C LEU A 181 -6.13 9.90 4.21
N ASN A 182 -5.41 8.78 4.34
CA ASN A 182 -5.22 8.09 5.61
C ASN A 182 -4.29 8.84 6.58
N ASN A 183 -3.19 9.42 6.08
CA ASN A 183 -2.19 10.19 6.85
C ASN A 183 -1.10 10.79 5.94
N ALA A 184 -0.41 11.81 6.45
CA ALA A 184 0.87 12.30 5.92
C ALA A 184 1.96 12.23 7.00
N GLN A 185 2.97 11.40 6.76
CA GLN A 185 4.08 11.12 7.67
C GLN A 185 5.40 11.20 6.89
N ASP A 186 6.52 11.05 7.59
CA ASP A 186 7.88 11.11 7.02
C ASP A 186 8.20 9.91 6.12
N ALA A 187 7.61 9.89 4.93
CA ALA A 187 7.81 8.88 3.90
C ALA A 187 8.15 9.55 2.57
N HIS A 188 9.09 8.97 1.81
CA HIS A 188 9.49 9.46 0.48
C HIS A 188 9.96 10.93 0.46
N LEU A 189 10.55 11.42 1.56
CA LEU A 189 10.91 12.84 1.74
C LEU A 189 11.76 13.41 0.60
N SER A 190 12.66 12.59 0.03
CA SER A 190 13.52 13.02 -1.09
C SER A 190 12.74 13.35 -2.35
N GLY A 191 11.70 12.59 -2.67
CA GLY A 191 10.91 12.79 -3.89
C GLY A 191 9.91 13.93 -3.79
N PHE A 192 9.47 14.24 -2.56
CA PHE A 192 8.49 15.30 -2.29
C PHE A 192 9.10 16.65 -1.89
N GLY A 193 10.39 16.71 -1.57
CA GLY A 193 11.03 17.94 -1.08
C GLY A 193 10.66 18.25 0.38
N GLY A 194 10.45 17.21 1.19
CA GLY A 194 10.12 17.31 2.62
C GLY A 194 8.64 17.09 2.95
N VAL A 195 8.32 17.23 4.24
CA VAL A 195 6.99 16.88 4.80
C VAL A 195 5.85 17.66 4.15
N GLN A 196 6.03 18.97 3.93
CA GLN A 196 5.02 19.80 3.27
C GLN A 196 4.73 19.34 1.84
N GLY A 197 5.73 18.82 1.14
CA GLY A 197 5.55 18.20 -0.17
C GLY A 197 4.72 16.92 -0.09
N VAL A 198 4.93 16.08 0.93
CA VAL A 198 4.12 14.86 1.17
C VAL A 198 2.66 15.25 1.41
N VAL A 199 2.42 16.24 2.26
CA VAL A 199 1.09 16.75 2.61
C VAL A 199 0.35 17.26 1.37
N LYS A 200 1.02 18.08 0.56
CA LYS A 200 0.46 18.59 -0.71
C LYS A 200 0.18 17.46 -1.70
N ALA A 201 1.15 16.59 -1.93
CA ALA A 201 1.02 15.50 -2.89
C ALA A 201 -0.12 14.54 -2.54
N LYS A 202 -0.30 14.21 -1.25
CA LYS A 202 -1.41 13.35 -0.83
C LYS A 202 -2.75 14.06 -0.87
N GLY A 203 -2.77 15.37 -0.60
CA GLY A 203 -3.95 16.22 -0.76
C GLY A 203 -4.50 16.27 -2.20
N GLU A 204 -3.70 15.90 -3.20
CA GLU A 204 -4.14 15.77 -4.59
C GLU A 204 -5.31 14.79 -4.75
N ILE A 205 -5.41 13.75 -3.90
CA ILE A 205 -6.52 12.79 -3.98
C ILE A 205 -7.87 13.46 -3.71
N VAL A 206 -7.88 14.44 -2.80
CA VAL A 206 -9.08 15.18 -2.39
C VAL A 206 -9.47 16.18 -3.47
N SER A 207 -8.50 16.97 -3.95
CA SER A 207 -8.73 17.95 -5.00
C SER A 207 -9.07 17.33 -6.36
N SER A 208 -8.73 16.05 -6.58
CA SER A 208 -9.07 15.31 -7.80
C SER A 208 -10.48 14.70 -7.78
N LEU A 209 -11.22 14.78 -6.67
CA LEU A 209 -12.60 14.32 -6.61
C LEU A 209 -13.50 15.20 -7.50
N ASP A 210 -14.45 14.56 -8.19
CA ASP A 210 -15.54 15.27 -8.85
C ASP A 210 -16.40 16.03 -7.80
N ALA A 211 -17.26 16.95 -8.25
CA ALA A 211 -18.04 17.81 -7.34
C ALA A 211 -18.99 17.05 -6.38
N GLN A 212 -19.43 15.85 -6.77
CA GLN A 212 -20.26 14.95 -5.96
C GLN A 212 -19.43 13.90 -5.21
N GLY A 213 -18.10 13.96 -5.31
CA GLY A 213 -17.20 13.04 -4.62
C GLY A 213 -17.19 13.30 -3.11
N GLN A 214 -16.76 12.29 -2.36
CA GLN A 214 -16.68 12.33 -0.91
C GLN A 214 -15.24 12.10 -0.44
N ALA A 215 -14.77 12.93 0.49
CA ALA A 215 -13.45 12.81 1.08
C ALA A 215 -13.51 12.13 2.45
N VAL A 216 -12.61 11.18 2.71
CA VAL A 216 -12.43 10.54 4.01
C VAL A 216 -11.10 11.01 4.59
N LEU A 217 -11.15 11.75 5.70
CA LEU A 217 -10.01 12.50 6.23
C LEU A 217 -9.72 12.14 7.68
N ASN A 218 -8.43 11.96 7.99
CA ASN A 218 -7.95 11.69 9.34
C ASN A 218 -7.92 12.97 10.19
N LEU A 219 -8.83 13.10 11.16
CA LEU A 219 -8.90 14.25 12.07
C LEU A 219 -7.75 14.26 13.10
N ASP A 220 -7.03 13.15 13.27
CA ASP A 220 -5.85 13.08 14.14
C ASP A 220 -4.58 13.62 13.46
N ASP A 221 -4.59 13.76 12.13
CA ASP A 221 -3.45 14.30 11.41
C ASP A 221 -3.35 15.82 11.58
N ALA A 222 -2.12 16.32 11.83
CA ALA A 222 -1.85 17.74 12.00
C ALA A 222 -2.25 18.58 10.76
N ASN A 223 -2.34 17.95 9.59
CA ASN A 223 -2.66 18.60 8.32
C ASN A 223 -4.15 18.50 7.94
N TYR A 224 -5.01 17.99 8.82
CA TYR A 224 -6.44 17.83 8.58
C TYR A 224 -7.10 19.11 8.04
N ASN A 225 -6.85 20.26 8.69
CA ASN A 225 -7.48 21.54 8.30
C ASN A 225 -7.11 21.97 6.88
N TYR A 226 -5.87 21.69 6.44
CA TYR A 226 -5.45 21.96 5.08
C TYR A 226 -6.22 21.08 4.08
N TRP A 227 -6.36 19.78 4.35
CA TRP A 227 -7.11 18.87 3.48
C TRP A 227 -8.62 19.16 3.49
N LEU A 228 -9.17 19.59 4.63
CA LEU A 228 -10.55 20.02 4.72
C LEU A 228 -10.82 21.21 3.79
N GLN A 229 -9.89 22.17 3.69
CA GLN A 229 -10.00 23.27 2.73
C GLN A 229 -9.98 22.78 1.28
N LEU A 230 -9.17 21.77 0.96
CA LEU A 230 -9.12 21.18 -0.39
C LEU A 230 -10.42 20.44 -0.78
N ALA A 231 -11.22 20.00 0.19
CA ALA A 231 -12.49 19.35 -0.09
C ALA A 231 -13.53 20.35 -0.67
N GLU A 232 -13.39 21.65 -0.40
CA GLU A 232 -14.32 22.70 -0.82
C GLU A 232 -15.76 22.38 -0.37
N ALA A 233 -16.71 22.25 -1.32
CA ALA A 233 -18.11 21.93 -1.05
C ALA A 233 -18.40 20.42 -0.98
N ARG A 234 -17.40 19.55 -1.20
CA ARG A 234 -17.57 18.09 -1.18
C ARG A 234 -17.86 17.60 0.23
N GLN A 235 -18.61 16.50 0.35
CA GLN A 235 -18.84 15.90 1.66
C GLN A 235 -17.55 15.33 2.26
N VAL A 236 -17.39 15.52 3.57
CA VAL A 236 -16.26 15.01 4.34
C VAL A 236 -16.73 14.03 5.40
N TRP A 237 -16.10 12.86 5.42
CA TRP A 237 -16.17 11.86 6.47
C TRP A 237 -14.88 11.89 7.28
N SER A 238 -14.93 12.55 8.44
CA SER A 238 -13.79 12.60 9.35
C SER A 238 -13.74 11.34 10.20
N PHE A 239 -12.52 10.82 10.40
CA PHE A 239 -12.28 9.73 11.34
C PHE A 239 -11.22 10.10 12.39
N SER A 240 -11.33 9.57 13.59
CA SER A 240 -10.36 9.77 14.68
C SER A 240 -10.44 8.65 15.68
N ILE A 241 -9.30 8.25 16.25
CA ILE A 241 -9.32 7.30 17.37
C ILE A 241 -9.88 7.97 18.63
N ASP A 242 -9.48 9.22 18.93
CA ASP A 242 -9.71 9.85 20.23
C ASP A 242 -10.77 10.96 20.25
N LYS A 243 -11.06 11.58 19.10
CA LYS A 243 -11.86 12.80 19.02
C LYS A 243 -13.29 12.47 18.63
N ALA A 244 -14.20 12.51 19.60
CA ALA A 244 -15.63 12.32 19.39
C ALA A 244 -16.30 13.37 18.47
N SER A 245 -15.58 14.44 18.09
CA SER A 245 -16.01 15.38 17.06
C SER A 245 -15.86 14.83 15.63
N ALA A 246 -15.16 13.71 15.44
CA ALA A 246 -15.13 13.00 14.17
C ALA A 246 -16.44 12.23 13.95
N ARG A 247 -16.89 12.15 12.69
CA ARG A 247 -18.07 11.37 12.32
C ARG A 247 -17.91 9.88 12.62
N VAL A 248 -16.68 9.37 12.45
CA VAL A 248 -16.32 7.98 12.77
C VAL A 248 -15.22 7.96 13.83
N HIS A 249 -15.49 7.36 14.98
CA HIS A 249 -14.52 7.30 16.08
C HIS A 249 -14.66 6.08 16.96
N THR A 250 -13.65 5.82 17.80
CA THR A 250 -13.74 4.77 18.83
C THR A 250 -14.22 5.30 20.16
N LYS A 251 -14.84 4.42 20.94
CA LYS A 251 -15.00 4.52 22.40
C LYS A 251 -14.48 3.24 23.05
N GLN A 252 -14.05 3.33 24.31
CA GLN A 252 -13.62 2.18 25.12
C GLN A 252 -12.53 1.32 24.44
N LEU A 253 -11.56 1.97 23.78
CA LEU A 253 -10.52 1.25 23.03
C LEU A 253 -9.56 0.49 23.97
N ILE A 254 -9.43 -0.81 23.72
CA ILE A 254 -8.45 -1.70 24.32
C ILE A 254 -7.58 -2.27 23.20
N VAL A 255 -6.29 -1.94 23.21
CA VAL A 255 -5.31 -2.50 22.24
C VAL A 255 -4.57 -3.65 22.90
N GLY A 256 -4.89 -4.88 22.49
CA GLY A 256 -4.23 -6.10 22.93
C GLY A 256 -2.97 -6.45 22.14
N ALA A 257 -2.39 -7.60 22.46
CA ALA A 257 -1.19 -8.11 21.77
C ALA A 257 -1.49 -8.65 20.37
N GLN A 258 -2.71 -9.14 20.13
CA GLN A 258 -3.10 -9.80 18.87
C GLN A 258 -4.28 -9.09 18.18
N SER A 259 -5.19 -8.52 18.98
CA SER A 259 -6.42 -7.88 18.52
C SER A 259 -6.58 -6.51 19.18
N SER A 260 -7.58 -5.76 18.71
CA SER A 260 -8.04 -4.53 19.34
C SER A 260 -9.56 -4.56 19.50
N ASP A 261 -10.06 -4.25 20.68
CA ASP A 261 -11.49 -4.20 20.99
C ASP A 261 -11.91 -2.75 21.22
N PHE A 262 -13.02 -2.33 20.62
CA PHE A 262 -13.56 -0.98 20.79
C PHE A 262 -15.04 -0.91 20.45
N GLU A 263 -15.73 0.13 20.91
CA GLU A 263 -17.04 0.50 20.42
C GLU A 263 -16.88 1.47 19.24
N LEU A 264 -17.27 1.04 18.04
CA LEU A 264 -17.27 1.85 16.84
C LEU A 264 -18.47 2.81 16.89
N ASN A 265 -18.22 4.10 16.71
CA ASN A 265 -19.26 5.10 16.53
C ASN A 265 -19.26 5.63 15.09
N ILE A 266 -20.43 5.70 14.46
CA ILE A 266 -20.65 6.34 13.15
C ILE A 266 -21.88 7.25 13.27
N ASP A 267 -21.67 8.57 13.22
CA ASP A 267 -22.72 9.60 13.34
C ASP A 267 -23.70 9.33 14.51
N GLY A 268 -23.17 8.88 15.65
CA GLY A 268 -23.96 8.60 16.85
C GLY A 268 -24.49 7.16 16.97
N GLN A 269 -24.53 6.37 15.89
CA GLN A 269 -24.79 4.93 15.96
C GLN A 269 -23.57 4.20 16.53
N GLN A 270 -23.78 3.11 17.28
CA GLN A 270 -22.73 2.39 17.99
C GLN A 270 -22.84 0.89 17.81
N CYS A 271 -21.70 0.22 17.63
CA CYS A 271 -21.60 -1.23 17.71
C CYS A 271 -20.25 -1.65 18.34
N PRO A 272 -20.19 -2.78 19.06
CA PRO A 272 -18.92 -3.34 19.50
C PRO A 272 -18.17 -3.95 18.32
N VAL A 273 -16.86 -3.75 18.25
CA VAL A 273 -15.97 -4.32 17.24
C VAL A 273 -14.81 -5.04 17.92
N HIS A 274 -14.62 -6.30 17.52
CA HIS A 274 -13.38 -7.03 17.75
C HIS A 274 -12.56 -7.02 16.45
N LEU A 275 -11.51 -6.21 16.39
CA LEU A 275 -10.61 -6.17 15.25
C LEU A 275 -9.49 -7.20 15.45
N PRO A 276 -9.37 -8.27 14.64
CA PRO A 276 -8.35 -9.32 14.77
C PRO A 276 -6.95 -8.85 14.31
N LEU A 277 -6.62 -7.59 14.54
CA LEU A 277 -5.35 -6.98 14.21
C LEU A 277 -4.83 -6.17 15.40
N ALA A 278 -3.56 -6.37 15.71
CA ALA A 278 -2.88 -5.66 16.78
C ALA A 278 -2.52 -4.24 16.38
N GLY A 279 -2.37 -3.38 17.38
CA GLY A 279 -1.78 -2.06 17.24
C GLY A 279 -2.79 -0.95 16.97
N ARG A 280 -2.59 0.18 17.65
CA ARG A 280 -3.41 1.38 17.55
C ARG A 280 -3.51 1.93 16.12
N HIS A 281 -2.46 1.77 15.32
CA HIS A 281 -2.45 2.18 13.92
C HIS A 281 -3.44 1.38 13.05
N ASN A 282 -3.69 0.10 13.38
CA ASN A 282 -4.70 -0.70 12.68
C ASN A 282 -6.12 -0.31 13.07
N VAL A 283 -6.34 0.17 14.29
CA VAL A 283 -7.62 0.80 14.68
C VAL A 283 -7.84 2.06 13.84
N ALA A 284 -6.83 2.91 13.65
CA ALA A 284 -6.92 4.08 12.77
C ALA A 284 -7.29 3.67 11.32
N ASN A 285 -6.64 2.64 10.78
CA ASN A 285 -6.93 2.10 9.46
C ASN A 285 -8.37 1.56 9.38
N ALA A 286 -8.85 0.88 10.42
CA ALA A 286 -10.21 0.35 10.50
C ALA A 286 -11.25 1.48 10.49
N LEU A 287 -11.00 2.59 11.20
CA LEU A 287 -11.88 3.75 11.16
C LEU A 287 -11.88 4.45 9.78
N ALA A 288 -10.73 4.51 9.10
CA ALA A 288 -10.65 5.04 7.75
C ALA A 288 -11.48 4.19 6.76
N ALA A 289 -11.39 2.86 6.87
CA ALA A 289 -12.17 1.92 6.09
C ALA A 289 -13.67 2.01 6.41
N ALA A 290 -14.04 2.06 7.70
CA ALA A 290 -15.42 2.24 8.15
C ALA A 290 -16.04 3.55 7.65
N ALA A 291 -15.31 4.65 7.72
CA ALA A 291 -15.77 5.95 7.22
C ALA A 291 -16.02 5.92 5.70
N ALA A 292 -15.15 5.26 4.94
CA ALA A 292 -15.33 5.11 3.50
C ALA A 292 -16.48 4.16 3.12
N ALA A 293 -16.68 3.09 3.89
CA ALA A 293 -17.81 2.18 3.72
C ALA A 293 -19.15 2.85 4.05
N ALA A 294 -19.20 3.64 5.13
CA ALA A 294 -20.36 4.45 5.48
C ALA A 294 -20.66 5.50 4.40
N ALA A 295 -19.63 6.15 3.85
CA ALA A 295 -19.76 7.04 2.68
C ALA A 295 -20.31 6.32 1.44
N ALA A 296 -20.04 5.03 1.29
CA ALA A 296 -20.58 4.17 0.24
C ALA A 296 -22.00 3.64 0.55
N GLY A 297 -22.57 3.99 1.72
CA GLY A 297 -23.93 3.67 2.11
C GLY A 297 -24.10 2.34 2.87
N LEU A 298 -23.02 1.71 3.33
CA LEU A 298 -23.11 0.48 4.11
C LEU A 298 -23.64 0.74 5.53
N SER A 299 -24.39 -0.22 6.08
CA SER A 299 -24.86 -0.14 7.46
C SER A 299 -23.74 -0.41 8.46
N ILE A 300 -23.90 0.06 9.70
CA ILE A 300 -22.93 -0.15 10.77
C ILE A 300 -22.72 -1.65 11.07
N GLU A 301 -23.75 -2.48 10.88
CA GLU A 301 -23.69 -3.94 11.04
C GLU A 301 -22.83 -4.60 9.95
N GLN A 302 -22.96 -4.17 8.69
CA GLN A 302 -22.11 -4.67 7.60
C GLN A 302 -20.64 -4.27 7.82
N ILE A 303 -20.41 -3.03 8.27
CA ILE A 303 -19.07 -2.53 8.61
C ILE A 303 -18.47 -3.35 9.76
N GLN A 304 -19.25 -3.62 10.81
CA GLN A 304 -18.82 -4.44 11.93
C GLN A 304 -18.42 -5.84 11.46
N ALA A 305 -19.28 -6.52 10.69
CA ALA A 305 -19.05 -7.87 10.20
C ALA A 305 -17.75 -7.94 9.39
N GLY A 306 -17.54 -7.02 8.45
CA GLY A 306 -16.34 -6.99 7.63
C GLY A 306 -15.06 -6.67 8.41
N LEU A 307 -15.12 -5.75 9.38
CA LEU A 307 -13.96 -5.47 10.25
C LEU A 307 -13.55 -6.69 11.09
N GLN A 308 -14.52 -7.45 11.60
CA GLN A 308 -14.27 -8.66 12.39
C GLN A 308 -13.75 -9.82 11.53
N ALA A 309 -14.00 -9.80 10.22
CA ALA A 309 -13.52 -10.81 9.27
C ALA A 309 -12.16 -10.47 8.63
N CYS A 310 -11.54 -9.34 9.00
CA CYS A 310 -10.26 -8.92 8.42
C CYS A 310 -9.12 -9.87 8.79
N GLU A 311 -8.16 -10.02 7.89
CA GLU A 311 -6.93 -10.77 8.12
C GLU A 311 -5.69 -9.90 7.90
N ALA A 312 -4.55 -10.32 8.45
CA ALA A 312 -3.28 -9.67 8.20
C ALA A 312 -2.85 -9.91 6.75
N TYR A 313 -2.52 -8.83 6.03
CA TYR A 313 -1.95 -8.93 4.70
C TYR A 313 -0.50 -9.43 4.76
N GLN A 314 -0.05 -10.19 3.76
CA GLN A 314 1.32 -10.72 3.71
C GLN A 314 2.38 -9.62 3.97
N GLY A 315 3.25 -9.85 4.95
CA GLY A 315 4.29 -8.92 5.37
C GLY A 315 3.79 -7.68 6.13
N ARG A 316 2.57 -7.71 6.69
CA ARG A 316 1.96 -6.64 7.51
C ARG A 316 1.53 -7.18 8.87
N LEU A 317 2.48 -7.33 9.79
CA LEU A 317 2.28 -7.92 11.13
C LEU A 317 1.72 -9.35 11.08
N VAL A 318 2.15 -10.15 10.09
CA VAL A 318 1.80 -11.57 10.03
C VAL A 318 2.50 -12.29 11.17
N ARG A 319 1.75 -13.10 11.91
CA ARG A 319 2.26 -13.81 13.10
C ARG A 319 2.61 -15.24 12.73
N HIS A 320 3.79 -15.67 13.14
CA HIS A 320 4.26 -17.05 13.06
C HIS A 320 4.62 -17.52 14.46
N GLU A 321 3.81 -18.42 15.01
CA GLU A 321 4.07 -19.06 16.30
C GLU A 321 4.96 -20.28 16.07
N LEU A 322 6.08 -20.33 16.80
CA LEU A 322 7.11 -21.37 16.74
C LEU A 322 7.15 -22.13 18.07
N ALA A 323 7.99 -23.16 18.17
CA ALA A 323 8.15 -23.92 19.42
C ALA A 323 8.64 -23.04 20.59
N ASN A 324 8.39 -23.51 21.83
CA ASN A 324 8.88 -22.90 23.07
C ASN A 324 8.45 -21.44 23.30
N ASP A 325 7.22 -21.08 22.94
CA ASP A 325 6.68 -19.72 23.10
C ASP A 325 7.50 -18.66 22.36
N VAL A 326 8.00 -19.00 21.18
CA VAL A 326 8.67 -18.07 20.26
C VAL A 326 7.68 -17.55 19.22
N LEU A 327 7.63 -16.23 19.06
CA LEU A 327 6.79 -15.55 18.08
C LEU A 327 7.66 -14.80 17.07
N VAL A 328 7.41 -14.98 15.78
CA VAL A 328 7.98 -14.15 14.71
C VAL A 328 6.87 -13.32 14.08
N ILE A 329 7.02 -12.00 14.10
CA ILE A 329 6.12 -11.04 13.47
C ILE A 329 6.76 -10.55 12.16
N ASP A 330 6.21 -10.98 11.03
CA ASP A 330 6.58 -10.53 9.70
C ASP A 330 5.86 -9.21 9.35
N ASP A 331 6.61 -8.11 9.43
CA ASP A 331 6.19 -6.78 9.00
C ASP A 331 7.13 -6.21 7.92
N THR A 332 7.57 -7.12 7.03
CA THR A 332 8.65 -6.89 6.05
C THR A 332 8.20 -6.22 4.75
N TYR A 333 6.91 -5.97 4.55
CA TYR A 333 6.38 -5.44 3.29
C TYR A 333 7.03 -4.08 2.94
N ASN A 334 7.07 -3.15 3.88
CA ASN A 334 7.76 -1.87 3.74
C ASN A 334 7.99 -1.19 5.10
N ALA A 335 8.84 -0.17 5.14
CA ALA A 335 9.12 0.60 6.35
C ALA A 335 9.36 2.09 6.06
N ASN A 336 8.83 2.90 6.97
CA ASN A 336 9.13 4.31 7.21
C ASN A 336 9.22 4.55 8.74
N PRO A 337 9.76 5.68 9.21
CA PRO A 337 10.01 5.90 10.63
C PRO A 337 8.77 5.73 11.51
N ALA A 338 7.64 6.32 11.12
CA ALA A 338 6.39 6.20 11.87
C ALA A 338 5.89 4.75 11.97
N SER A 339 5.98 3.99 10.88
CA SER A 339 5.60 2.56 10.88
C SER A 339 6.53 1.69 11.72
N VAL A 340 7.81 2.05 11.87
CA VAL A 340 8.75 1.30 12.72
C VAL A 340 8.42 1.53 14.20
N LYS A 341 8.14 2.77 14.60
CA LYS A 341 7.69 3.06 15.97
C LYS A 341 6.39 2.30 16.30
N ALA A 342 5.43 2.32 15.39
CA ALA A 342 4.19 1.57 15.55
C ALA A 342 4.40 0.04 15.64
N ALA A 343 5.39 -0.50 14.92
CA ALA A 343 5.78 -1.90 15.02
C ALA A 343 6.46 -2.22 16.38
N ILE A 344 7.32 -1.33 16.88
CA ILE A 344 7.90 -1.43 18.23
C ILE A 344 6.79 -1.46 19.29
N ASP A 345 5.78 -0.60 19.18
CA ASP A 345 4.63 -0.59 20.12
C ASP A 345 3.82 -1.91 20.11
N VAL A 346 3.75 -2.57 18.96
CA VAL A 346 3.13 -3.90 18.85
C VAL A 346 4.02 -4.96 19.48
N LEU A 347 5.33 -4.88 19.25
CA LEU A 347 6.31 -5.84 19.78
C LEU A 347 6.37 -5.81 21.31
N THR A 348 6.34 -4.63 21.93
CA THR A 348 6.40 -4.48 23.40
C THR A 348 5.13 -4.94 24.13
N LYS A 349 4.03 -5.14 23.40
CA LYS A 349 2.81 -5.75 23.93
C LYS A 349 2.85 -7.29 23.94
N GLN A 350 3.84 -7.91 23.29
CA GLN A 350 3.98 -9.35 23.28
C GLN A 350 4.61 -9.85 24.59
N THR A 351 4.50 -11.15 24.82
CA THR A 351 5.15 -11.82 25.96
C THR A 351 6.59 -12.20 25.63
N GLY A 352 7.41 -12.35 26.67
CA GLY A 352 8.81 -12.76 26.54
C GLY A 352 9.77 -11.60 26.26
N GLU A 353 11.01 -11.94 25.95
CA GLU A 353 12.02 -10.97 25.52
C GLU A 353 11.67 -10.44 24.13
N SER A 354 12.00 -9.18 23.86
CA SER A 354 11.66 -8.50 22.61
C SER A 354 12.89 -8.34 21.71
N CYS A 355 12.78 -8.80 20.47
CA CYS A 355 13.82 -8.67 19.45
C CYS A 355 13.31 -7.89 18.24
N LEU A 356 13.94 -6.76 17.96
CA LEU A 356 13.70 -5.97 16.76
C LEU A 356 14.78 -6.28 15.72
N ILE A 357 14.37 -6.75 14.55
CA ILE A 357 15.23 -6.94 13.39
C ILE A 357 14.83 -5.94 12.30
N LEU A 358 15.66 -4.90 12.11
CA LEU A 358 15.35 -3.79 11.22
C LEU A 358 16.36 -3.70 10.07
N GLY A 359 15.87 -3.75 8.83
CA GLY A 359 16.63 -3.42 7.65
C GLY A 359 16.68 -1.91 7.38
N ASP A 360 17.57 -1.47 6.48
CA ASP A 360 17.66 -0.07 6.05
C ASP A 360 16.29 0.52 5.65
N LEU A 361 16.03 1.75 6.10
CA LEU A 361 14.96 2.59 5.56
C LEU A 361 15.50 3.44 4.40
N ARG A 362 14.76 3.45 3.29
CA ARG A 362 15.12 4.21 2.08
C ARG A 362 14.25 5.46 1.91
N GLU A 363 14.64 6.29 0.93
CA GLU A 363 13.88 7.48 0.48
C GLU A 363 13.70 8.58 1.55
N LEU A 364 14.57 8.60 2.56
CA LEU A 364 14.60 9.60 3.64
C LEU A 364 15.46 10.83 3.31
N GLY A 365 16.19 10.83 2.18
CA GLY A 365 17.08 11.93 1.79
C GLY A 365 18.15 12.26 2.85
N THR A 366 18.44 13.54 3.03
CA THR A 366 19.44 14.04 4.00
C THR A 366 19.04 13.83 5.46
N ALA A 367 17.74 13.65 5.75
CA ALA A 367 17.24 13.37 7.09
C ALA A 367 17.50 11.92 7.54
N SER A 368 17.99 11.05 6.66
CA SER A 368 18.13 9.62 6.91
C SER A 368 18.89 9.31 8.21
N TYR A 369 20.03 9.95 8.45
CA TYR A 369 20.83 9.68 9.65
C TYR A 369 20.07 10.03 10.94
N GLY A 370 19.48 11.23 11.00
CA GLY A 370 18.73 11.70 12.17
C GLY A 370 17.50 10.83 12.46
N LEU A 371 16.75 10.48 11.42
CA LEU A 371 15.56 9.63 11.56
C LEU A 371 15.92 8.20 12.02
N HIS A 372 17.03 7.62 11.54
CA HIS A 372 17.48 6.33 12.07
C HIS A 372 17.91 6.43 13.54
N LYS A 373 18.62 7.49 13.93
CA LYS A 373 18.96 7.69 15.35
C LYS A 373 17.70 7.74 16.22
N GLU A 374 16.68 8.48 15.80
CA GLU A 374 15.41 8.57 16.53
C GLU A 374 14.74 7.20 16.72
N LEU A 375 14.83 6.30 15.74
CA LEU A 375 14.35 4.92 15.88
C LEU A 375 15.15 4.12 16.91
N GLY A 376 16.46 4.33 16.99
CA GLY A 376 17.31 3.75 18.02
C GLY A 376 16.93 4.20 19.43
N SER A 377 16.75 5.51 19.61
CA SER A 377 16.26 6.09 20.87
C SER A 377 14.90 5.52 21.26
N TYR A 378 13.97 5.45 20.30
CA TYR A 378 12.63 4.91 20.54
C TYR A 378 12.66 3.44 20.98
N ALA A 379 13.46 2.61 20.31
CA ALA A 379 13.63 1.20 20.68
C ALA A 379 14.21 1.04 22.10
N ALA A 380 15.16 1.89 22.51
CA ALA A 380 15.77 1.85 23.84
C ALA A 380 14.76 2.25 24.92
N GLN A 381 14.03 3.35 24.70
CA GLN A 381 12.99 3.85 25.60
C GLN A 381 11.82 2.87 25.74
N ALA A 382 11.49 2.16 24.67
CA ALA A 382 10.47 1.12 24.65
C ALA A 382 10.91 -0.19 25.36
N GLY A 383 12.18 -0.29 25.76
CA GLY A 383 12.71 -1.45 26.48
C GLY A 383 12.97 -2.67 25.61
N ILE A 384 13.31 -2.48 24.33
CA ILE A 384 13.67 -3.59 23.44
C ILE A 384 14.92 -4.31 23.97
N ASN A 385 14.87 -5.65 24.05
CA ASN A 385 15.96 -6.46 24.60
C ASN A 385 17.08 -6.75 23.58
N TYR A 386 16.72 -6.99 22.31
CA TYR A 386 17.68 -7.25 21.24
C TYR A 386 17.36 -6.37 20.04
N PHE A 387 18.37 -5.69 19.49
CA PHE A 387 18.22 -4.94 18.25
C PHE A 387 19.28 -5.36 17.23
N ILE A 388 18.82 -6.09 16.20
CA ILE A 388 19.62 -6.47 15.03
C ILE A 388 19.31 -5.52 13.86
N GLY A 389 20.26 -4.66 13.51
CA GLY A 389 20.21 -3.81 12.33
C GLY A 389 20.90 -4.45 11.12
N VAL A 390 20.21 -4.51 9.98
CA VAL A 390 20.73 -5.06 8.72
C VAL A 390 20.88 -3.97 7.67
N GLY A 391 22.11 -3.52 7.46
CA GLY A 391 22.47 -2.51 6.47
C GLY A 391 23.22 -1.31 7.04
N SER A 392 23.75 -0.51 6.12
CA SER A 392 24.64 0.62 6.44
C SER A 392 23.92 1.78 7.12
N ARG A 393 22.64 2.04 6.79
CA ARG A 393 21.90 3.21 7.29
C ARG A 393 21.32 2.94 8.67
N VAL A 394 20.77 1.73 8.86
CA VAL A 394 20.18 1.31 10.14
C VAL A 394 21.22 1.17 11.25
N SER A 395 22.51 1.07 10.91
CA SER A 395 23.61 1.12 11.88
C SER A 395 23.54 2.38 12.77
N ALA A 396 23.04 3.51 12.27
CA ALA A 396 22.82 4.71 13.10
C ALA A 396 21.75 4.50 14.19
N ALA A 397 20.72 3.69 13.91
CA ALA A 397 19.71 3.32 14.89
C ALA A 397 20.29 2.39 15.97
N VAL A 398 21.01 1.35 15.56
CA VAL A 398 21.65 0.40 16.48
C VAL A 398 22.65 1.09 17.42
N ASN A 399 23.48 1.99 16.87
CA ASN A 399 24.44 2.75 17.67
C ASN A 399 23.74 3.68 18.67
N GLN A 400 22.64 4.35 18.26
CA GLN A 400 21.89 5.20 19.17
C GLN A 400 21.18 4.40 20.26
N PHE A 401 20.61 3.25 19.91
CA PHE A 401 20.01 2.31 20.86
C PHE A 401 21.02 1.87 21.92
N ALA A 402 22.24 1.49 21.50
CA ALA A 402 23.33 1.15 22.42
C ALA A 402 23.73 2.32 23.33
N ALA A 403 23.84 3.53 22.77
CA ALA A 403 24.22 4.73 23.52
C ALA A 403 23.19 5.13 24.60
N GLU A 404 21.92 4.74 24.43
CA GLU A 404 20.85 4.96 25.41
C GLU A 404 20.64 3.76 26.36
N GLY A 405 21.59 2.82 26.41
CA GLY A 405 21.55 1.68 27.34
C GLY A 405 20.77 0.47 26.83
N GLY A 406 20.46 0.42 25.53
CA GLY A 406 19.87 -0.74 24.88
C GLY A 406 20.73 -1.99 25.00
N GLN A 407 20.09 -3.13 25.20
CA GLN A 407 20.74 -4.43 25.38
C GLN A 407 20.99 -5.12 24.03
N HIS A 408 22.08 -5.89 23.92
CA HIS A 408 22.40 -6.68 22.73
C HIS A 408 22.28 -5.95 21.36
N PRO A 409 22.93 -4.79 21.18
CA PRO A 409 22.96 -4.10 19.88
C PRO A 409 23.83 -4.84 18.88
N ILE A 410 23.28 -5.18 17.71
CA ILE A 410 23.98 -5.90 16.64
C ILE A 410 23.76 -5.16 15.33
N ALA A 411 24.84 -4.74 14.67
CA ALA A 411 24.78 -4.14 13.34
C ALA A 411 25.54 -5.02 12.35
N VAL A 412 24.88 -5.42 11.27
CA VAL A 412 25.47 -6.22 10.21
C VAL A 412 25.34 -5.54 8.86
N ALA A 413 26.29 -5.79 7.96
CA ALA A 413 26.31 -5.16 6.64
C ALA A 413 25.24 -5.73 5.70
N SER A 414 24.96 -7.03 5.80
CA SER A 414 24.05 -7.73 4.89
C SER A 414 23.20 -8.78 5.60
N GLN A 415 22.14 -9.25 4.93
CA GLN A 415 21.28 -10.32 5.45
C GLN A 415 22.05 -11.64 5.64
N ALA A 416 23.10 -11.89 4.86
CA ALA A 416 23.88 -13.12 4.96
C ALA A 416 24.61 -13.23 6.31
N ASP A 417 24.90 -12.09 6.92
CA ASP A 417 25.65 -11.98 8.17
C ASP A 417 24.75 -12.05 9.41
N VAL A 418 23.42 -12.17 9.23
CA VAL A 418 22.44 -12.20 10.34
C VAL A 418 22.45 -13.54 11.07
N MET A 419 22.72 -14.65 10.35
CA MET A 419 22.57 -16.01 10.85
C MET A 419 23.31 -16.30 12.18
N PRO A 420 24.60 -15.93 12.36
CA PRO A 420 25.30 -16.21 13.61
C PRO A 420 24.64 -15.56 14.82
N TYR A 421 24.00 -14.40 14.62
CA TYR A 421 23.35 -13.66 15.69
C TYR A 421 21.97 -14.22 16.03
N LEU A 422 21.23 -14.73 15.04
CA LEU A 422 19.97 -15.44 15.32
C LEU A 422 20.19 -16.64 16.25
N GLN A 423 21.32 -17.34 16.10
CA GLN A 423 21.68 -18.47 16.96
C GLN A 423 21.97 -18.07 18.41
N THR A 424 22.24 -16.79 18.67
CA THR A 424 22.47 -16.25 20.03
C THR A 424 21.19 -15.79 20.71
N LEU A 425 20.06 -15.71 19.99
CA LEU A 425 18.79 -15.31 20.56
C LEU A 425 18.26 -16.38 21.53
N PRO A 426 17.46 -15.98 22.54
CA PRO A 426 16.76 -16.92 23.39
C PRO A 426 15.93 -17.91 22.58
N LYS A 427 15.99 -19.19 22.94
CA LYS A 427 15.23 -20.25 22.27
C LYS A 427 13.85 -20.50 22.88
N SER A 428 13.48 -19.71 23.89
CA SER A 428 12.18 -19.76 24.53
C SER A 428 11.77 -18.37 25.01
N TYR A 429 10.46 -18.13 25.09
CA TYR A 429 9.87 -16.87 25.55
C TYR A 429 10.47 -15.65 24.83
N LEU A 430 10.41 -15.64 23.49
CA LEU A 430 10.98 -14.59 22.63
C LEU A 430 9.95 -14.13 21.61
N SER A 431 9.78 -12.82 21.46
CA SER A 431 9.04 -12.21 20.36
C SER A 431 10.00 -11.45 19.45
N CYS A 432 10.10 -11.86 18.19
CA CYS A 432 10.91 -11.21 17.16
C CYS A 432 10.01 -10.46 16.16
N LEU A 433 10.29 -9.20 15.87
CA LEU A 433 9.65 -8.46 14.78
C LEU A 433 10.68 -8.14 13.69
N VAL A 434 10.36 -8.50 12.45
CA VAL A 434 11.22 -8.26 11.29
C VAL A 434 10.59 -7.20 10.39
N LYS A 435 11.34 -6.13 10.10
CA LYS A 435 10.85 -5.00 9.31
C LYS A 435 11.96 -4.35 8.47
N GLY A 436 11.61 -3.73 7.35
CA GLY A 436 12.55 -2.94 6.55
C GLY A 436 11.87 -2.35 5.31
N SER A 437 12.55 -1.46 4.59
CA SER A 437 12.03 -1.01 3.29
C SER A 437 11.93 -2.18 2.32
N ARG A 438 11.01 -2.12 1.34
CA ARG A 438 10.81 -3.21 0.36
C ARG A 438 12.10 -3.66 -0.34
N SER A 439 12.95 -2.70 -0.69
CA SER A 439 14.25 -2.99 -1.33
C SER A 439 15.25 -3.74 -0.43
N SER A 440 15.05 -3.70 0.88
CA SER A 440 15.85 -4.40 1.88
C SER A 440 15.47 -5.87 2.01
N ARG A 441 14.38 -6.34 1.37
CA ARG A 441 13.97 -7.75 1.23
C ARG A 441 14.01 -8.57 2.52
N MET A 442 13.51 -8.00 3.62
CA MET A 442 13.62 -8.58 4.96
C MET A 442 12.77 -9.84 5.14
N GLU A 443 11.85 -10.15 4.21
CA GLU A 443 11.12 -11.43 4.17
C GLU A 443 12.06 -12.64 4.13
N ARG A 444 13.28 -12.46 3.66
CA ARG A 444 14.33 -13.49 3.68
C ARG A 444 14.80 -13.79 5.09
N VAL A 445 14.89 -12.80 5.97
CA VAL A 445 15.28 -13.00 7.37
C VAL A 445 14.17 -13.71 8.13
N VAL A 446 12.90 -13.39 7.85
CA VAL A 446 11.75 -14.17 8.35
C VAL A 446 11.90 -15.62 7.94
N LYS A 447 12.17 -15.91 6.66
CA LYS A 447 12.37 -17.28 6.18
C LYS A 447 13.47 -18.02 6.97
N LEU A 448 14.61 -17.37 7.23
CA LEU A 448 15.70 -17.95 8.03
C LEU A 448 15.28 -18.26 9.46
N LEU A 449 14.47 -17.41 10.09
CA LEU A 449 13.92 -17.67 11.43
C LEU A 449 12.96 -18.87 11.43
N LEU A 450 12.08 -18.97 10.43
CA LEU A 450 11.12 -20.07 10.32
C LEU A 450 11.82 -21.41 10.02
N GLU A 451 12.93 -21.41 9.28
CA GLU A 451 13.73 -22.61 8.99
C GLU A 451 14.49 -23.14 10.21
N GLN A 452 14.67 -22.37 11.28
CA GLN A 452 15.33 -22.83 12.52
C GLN A 452 14.41 -23.60 13.46
N ASP A 453 13.09 -23.54 13.26
CA ASP A 453 12.10 -24.28 14.03
C ASP A 453 11.88 -25.71 13.51
N GLN A 454 12.38 -25.99 12.30
CA GLN A 454 12.41 -27.32 11.67
C GLN A 454 13.68 -28.08 12.04
#